data_AF-A0A9D2QBH4-F1
#
_entry.id   AF-A0A9D2QBH4-F1
#
_cell.length_a   1.000
_cell.length_b   1.000
_cell.length_c   1.000
_cell.angle_alpha   90.00
_cell.angle_beta   90.00
_cell.angle_gamma   90.00
#
_symmetry.space_group_name_H-M   'P 1'
#
loop_
_entity.id
_entity.type
_entity.pdbx_description
1 polymer ?
#
loop_
_entity_poly.entity_id
_entity_poly.type
_entity_poly.pdbx_seq_one_letter_code
_entity_poly.pdbx_strand_id
1 'polypeptide(L)'
;MWWKVLISVVAVLVILLVIAEFGVRAYAKNTVVDEIRSSLEEGGTELSEDPSVSFGASPLLLGLVQGKIPSMSATMPSTVEVSYEDGDQSRPVITGQPAVEMDAKNISVSGESMLIDDLTLDTTMPPEMLLAELQKSEAAGGAEDGEDGEQAQNSEDDNPFSGALDNLISITDVAMNTGENTLDFEISGGLATLSMVPEVTEGTLSMSLSDVKIFGMSLPQSVAESLSDQLESTVNEASEELTVKSAEVTEDGLKIRLHGTQINMDEIDTSGAFGTESGSGADSGANSEDQAA
;
A
#
# COMPACT_ATOMS: atom_id res chain seq x y z
N MET A 1 -57.83 22.30 -11.54
CA MET A 1 -56.80 23.36 -11.63
C MET A 1 -55.66 23.15 -10.64
N TRP A 2 -55.94 22.86 -9.37
CA TRP A 2 -54.94 22.70 -8.30
C TRP A 2 -53.86 21.64 -8.55
N TRP A 3 -54.22 20.47 -9.10
CA TRP A 3 -53.26 19.41 -9.49
C TRP A 3 -52.19 19.88 -10.49
N LYS A 4 -52.53 20.77 -11.44
CA LYS A 4 -51.57 21.30 -12.42
C LYS A 4 -50.56 22.25 -11.77
N VAL A 5 -51.01 23.03 -10.79
CA VAL A 5 -50.13 23.91 -10.00
C VAL A 5 -49.20 23.08 -9.12
N LEU A 6 -49.72 22.03 -8.47
CA LEU A 6 -48.92 21.12 -7.66
C LEU A 6 -47.84 20.42 -8.50
N ILE A 7 -48.19 19.89 -9.68
CA ILE A 7 -47.21 19.33 -10.61
C ILE A 7 -46.18 20.37 -11.02
N SER A 8 -46.61 21.59 -11.36
CA SER A 8 -45.67 22.66 -11.77
C SER A 8 -44.69 23.02 -10.65
N VAL A 9 -45.15 23.08 -9.41
CA VAL A 9 -44.30 23.38 -8.24
C VAL A 9 -43.32 22.24 -7.99
N VAL A 10 -43.80 20.99 -8.01
CA VAL A 10 -42.93 19.81 -7.85
C VAL A 10 -41.90 19.75 -8.97
N ALA A 11 -42.28 20.02 -10.22
CA ALA A 11 -41.35 20.04 -11.35
C ALA A 11 -40.25 21.09 -11.17
N VAL A 12 -40.61 22.31 -10.73
CA VAL A 12 -39.62 23.36 -10.43
C VAL A 12 -38.70 22.95 -9.28
N LEU A 13 -39.25 22.36 -8.21
CA LEU A 13 -38.46 21.87 -7.08
C LEU A 13 -37.47 20.77 -7.49
N VAL A 14 -37.91 19.82 -8.32
CA VAL A 14 -37.03 18.76 -8.84
C VAL A 14 -35.88 19.36 -9.66
N ILE A 15 -36.15 20.35 -10.51
CA ILE A 15 -35.09 21.03 -11.27
C ILE A 15 -34.11 21.74 -10.33
N LEU A 16 -34.60 22.40 -9.28
CA LEU A 16 -33.73 23.04 -8.29
C LEU A 16 -32.87 22.03 -7.53
N LEU A 17 -33.42 20.87 -7.16
CA LEU A 17 -32.66 19.80 -6.52
C LEU A 17 -31.56 19.25 -7.44
N VAL A 18 -31.84 19.11 -8.74
CA VAL A 18 -30.82 18.69 -9.71
C VAL A 18 -29.69 19.71 -9.79
N ILE A 19 -29.99 21.02 -9.81
CA ILE A 19 -28.96 22.07 -9.82
C ILE A 19 -28.14 22.05 -8.52
N ALA A 20 -28.80 21.92 -7.38
CA ALA A 20 -28.13 21.87 -6.07
C ALA A 20 -27.20 20.64 -5.96
N GLU A 21 -27.61 19.49 -6.49
CA GLU A 21 -26.82 18.26 -6.52
C GLU A 21 -25.48 18.46 -7.23
N PHE A 22 -25.47 19.10 -8.41
CA PHE A 22 -24.22 19.41 -9.11
C PHE A 22 -23.32 20.35 -8.32
N GLY A 23 -23.90 21.35 -7.64
CA GLY A 23 -23.16 22.27 -6.78
C GLY A 23 -22.48 21.55 -5.61
N VAL A 24 -23.19 20.67 -4.92
CA VAL A 24 -22.64 19.89 -3.80
C VAL A 24 -21.57 18.90 -4.27
N ARG A 25 -21.79 18.20 -5.39
CA ARG A 25 -20.77 17.31 -5.97
C ARG A 25 -19.48 18.04 -6.32
N ALA A 26 -19.59 19.20 -6.97
CA ALA A 26 -18.42 19.99 -7.36
C ALA A 26 -17.67 20.53 -6.13
N TYR A 27 -18.41 21.02 -5.12
CA TYR A 27 -17.83 21.46 -3.86
C TYR A 27 -17.09 20.33 -3.15
N ALA A 28 -17.76 19.20 -2.91
CA ALA A 28 -17.19 18.06 -2.21
C ALA A 28 -15.95 17.51 -2.94
N LYS A 29 -16.00 17.43 -4.29
CA LYS A 29 -14.85 16.99 -5.10
C LYS A 29 -13.64 17.88 -4.86
N ASN A 30 -13.83 19.20 -4.99
CA ASN A 30 -12.72 20.14 -4.87
C ASN A 30 -12.16 20.14 -3.44
N THR A 31 -13.01 20.11 -2.42
CA THR A 31 -12.55 20.05 -1.02
C THR A 31 -11.68 18.82 -0.77
N VAL A 32 -12.10 17.63 -1.18
CA VAL A 32 -11.31 16.40 -0.97
C VAL A 32 -10.02 16.41 -1.80
N VAL A 33 -10.09 16.86 -3.06
CA VAL A 33 -8.88 16.97 -3.91
C VAL A 33 -7.87 17.96 -3.33
N ASP A 34 -8.33 19.11 -2.82
CA ASP A 34 -7.46 20.12 -2.22
C ASP A 34 -6.83 19.61 -0.91
N GLU A 35 -7.58 18.86 -0.10
CA GLU A 35 -7.07 18.22 1.13
C GLU A 35 -5.99 17.17 0.81
N ILE A 36 -6.26 16.27 -0.14
CA ILE A 36 -5.27 15.27 -0.61
C ILE A 36 -4.00 15.96 -1.11
N ARG A 37 -4.12 17.01 -1.92
CA ARG A 37 -2.96 17.77 -2.40
C ARG A 37 -2.17 18.39 -1.26
N SER A 38 -2.86 19.04 -0.31
CA SER A 38 -2.20 19.67 0.84
C SER A 38 -1.40 18.65 1.65
N SER A 39 -1.95 17.46 1.90
CA SER A 39 -1.26 16.39 2.63
C SER A 39 -0.03 15.88 1.87
N LEU A 40 -0.07 15.79 0.53
CA LEU A 40 1.05 15.34 -0.28
C LEU A 40 2.16 16.41 -0.40
N GLU A 41 1.78 17.68 -0.48
CA GLU A 41 2.73 18.83 -0.47
C GLU A 41 3.43 18.98 0.88
N GLU A 42 2.72 18.78 1.99
CA GLU A 42 3.30 18.77 3.35
C GLU A 42 4.31 17.62 3.53
N GLY A 43 4.09 16.49 2.87
CA GLY A 43 5.02 15.36 2.78
C GLY A 43 6.24 15.60 1.88
N GLY A 44 6.37 16.79 1.28
CA GLY A 44 7.54 17.18 0.48
C GLY A 44 7.68 16.47 -0.87
N THR A 45 6.60 15.88 -1.39
CA THR A 45 6.64 15.11 -2.64
C THR A 45 5.99 15.86 -3.80
N GLU A 46 6.66 15.96 -4.95
CA GLU A 46 6.08 16.56 -6.15
C GLU A 46 5.13 15.57 -6.83
N LEU A 47 3.89 16.01 -7.08
CA LEU A 47 2.90 15.20 -7.78
C LEU A 47 3.18 15.18 -9.28
N SER A 48 3.36 13.98 -9.83
CA SER A 48 3.45 13.79 -11.29
C SER A 48 2.09 14.00 -11.99
N GLU A 49 1.00 13.76 -11.28
CA GLU A 49 -0.37 13.93 -11.78
C GLU A 49 -1.30 14.43 -10.66
N ASP A 50 -2.44 15.02 -11.03
CA ASP A 50 -3.43 15.52 -10.07
C ASP A 50 -4.29 14.38 -9.50
N PRO A 51 -4.54 14.34 -8.18
CA PRO A 51 -5.49 13.39 -7.60
C PRO A 51 -6.91 13.69 -8.09
N SER A 52 -7.71 12.63 -8.21
CA SER A 52 -9.07 12.71 -8.76
C SER A 52 -10.09 12.10 -7.81
N VAL A 53 -11.25 12.76 -7.65
CA VAL A 53 -12.34 12.28 -6.80
C VAL A 53 -13.67 12.37 -7.54
N SER A 54 -14.54 11.37 -7.38
CA SER A 54 -15.89 11.33 -7.93
C SER A 54 -16.87 10.68 -6.95
N PHE A 55 -18.18 10.90 -7.14
CA PHE A 55 -19.23 10.44 -6.22
C PHE A 55 -20.28 9.54 -6.88
N GLY A 56 -19.96 8.96 -8.03
CA GLY A 56 -20.88 8.09 -8.77
C GLY A 56 -22.16 8.76 -9.28
N ALA A 57 -23.15 7.93 -9.64
CA ALA A 57 -24.42 8.39 -10.21
C ALA A 57 -25.47 8.74 -9.14
N SER A 58 -25.34 8.22 -7.93
CA SER A 58 -26.32 8.37 -6.83
C SER A 58 -26.38 9.82 -6.29
N PRO A 59 -27.57 10.38 -5.99
CA PRO A 59 -27.68 11.74 -5.47
C PRO A 59 -27.02 11.89 -4.09
N LEU A 60 -25.95 12.69 -4.01
CA LEU A 60 -25.24 13.03 -2.78
C LEU A 60 -26.12 13.75 -1.79
N LEU A 61 -26.92 14.72 -2.24
CA LEU A 61 -27.80 15.47 -1.35
C LEU A 61 -28.76 14.58 -0.58
N LEU A 62 -29.30 13.56 -1.25
CA LEU A 62 -30.20 12.61 -0.60
C LEU A 62 -29.44 11.72 0.41
N GLY A 63 -28.23 11.29 0.05
CA GLY A 63 -27.35 10.56 0.95
C GLY A 63 -27.03 11.36 2.21
N LEU A 64 -26.60 12.62 2.06
CA LEU A 64 -26.23 13.48 3.18
C LEU A 64 -27.40 13.72 4.15
N VAL A 65 -28.62 13.87 3.63
CA VAL A 65 -29.84 13.94 4.47
C VAL A 65 -30.08 12.64 5.24
N GLN A 66 -29.67 11.49 4.68
CA GLN A 66 -29.70 10.20 5.34
C GLN A 66 -28.45 9.94 6.23
N GLY A 67 -27.51 10.89 6.31
CA GLY A 67 -26.25 10.75 7.05
C GLY A 67 -25.22 9.84 6.38
N LYS A 68 -25.28 9.70 5.05
CA LYS A 68 -24.41 8.79 4.29
C LYS A 68 -23.84 9.42 3.02
N ILE A 69 -22.67 8.95 2.59
CA ILE A 69 -22.12 9.20 1.25
C ILE A 69 -22.37 7.92 0.43
N PRO A 70 -23.24 7.95 -0.60
CA PRO A 70 -23.65 6.73 -1.30
C PRO A 70 -22.50 6.01 -2.02
N SER A 71 -21.62 6.77 -2.67
CA SER A 71 -20.47 6.25 -3.41
C SER A 71 -19.40 7.33 -3.51
N MET A 72 -18.15 6.94 -3.36
CA MET A 72 -16.98 7.79 -3.57
C MET A 72 -15.90 6.95 -4.24
N SER A 73 -15.31 7.49 -5.31
CA SER A 73 -14.14 6.92 -5.96
C SER A 73 -13.03 7.97 -5.90
N ALA A 74 -11.83 7.56 -5.48
CA ALA A 74 -10.66 8.43 -5.41
C ALA A 74 -9.48 7.75 -6.10
N THR A 75 -8.72 8.53 -6.87
CA THR A 75 -7.50 8.07 -7.54
C THR A 75 -6.35 8.94 -7.08
N MET A 76 -5.35 8.31 -6.49
CA MET A 76 -4.12 8.89 -6.02
C MET A 76 -3.00 8.36 -6.92
N PRO A 77 -2.28 9.24 -7.65
CA PRO A 77 -1.18 8.81 -8.49
C PRO A 77 0.02 8.37 -7.64
N SER A 78 0.93 7.61 -8.26
CA SER A 78 2.18 7.22 -7.61
C SER A 78 3.03 8.44 -7.32
N THR A 79 3.60 8.48 -6.12
CA THR A 79 4.59 9.46 -5.68
C THR A 79 5.91 8.80 -5.26
N VAL A 80 6.06 7.50 -5.55
CA VAL A 80 7.25 6.72 -5.19
C VAL A 80 8.50 7.32 -5.82
N GLU A 81 9.49 7.62 -4.98
CA GLU A 81 10.85 7.95 -5.40
C GLU A 81 11.83 7.06 -4.63
N VAL A 82 12.69 6.35 -5.37
CA VAL A 82 13.75 5.52 -4.81
C VAL A 82 15.06 6.27 -4.88
N SER A 83 15.65 6.52 -3.71
CA SER A 83 16.99 7.09 -3.54
C SER A 83 17.92 6.09 -2.86
N TYR A 84 19.19 6.45 -2.68
CA TYR A 84 20.21 5.54 -2.12
C TYR A 84 21.07 6.26 -1.09
N GLU A 85 21.24 5.66 0.08
CA GLU A 85 22.03 6.26 1.16
C GLU A 85 23.52 6.31 0.78
N ASP A 86 24.11 7.51 0.80
CA ASP A 86 25.49 7.77 0.36
C ASP A 86 25.80 7.32 -1.09
N GLY A 87 24.77 7.11 -1.92
CA GLY A 87 24.92 6.57 -3.27
C GLY A 87 25.23 5.06 -3.32
N ASP A 88 25.06 4.34 -2.21
CA ASP A 88 25.21 2.89 -2.13
C ASP A 88 23.93 2.19 -2.61
N GLN A 89 24.02 1.48 -3.74
CA GLN A 89 22.89 0.77 -4.35
C GLN A 89 22.36 -0.39 -3.51
N SER A 90 23.10 -0.81 -2.47
CA SER A 90 22.65 -1.84 -1.52
C SER A 90 21.80 -1.28 -0.37
N ARG A 91 21.65 0.05 -0.27
CA ARG A 91 20.91 0.73 0.80
C ARG A 91 19.86 1.67 0.23
N PRO A 92 18.77 1.13 -0.34
CA PRO A 92 17.72 1.94 -0.94
C PRO A 92 16.88 2.65 0.14
N VAL A 93 16.55 3.90 -0.13
CA VAL A 93 15.63 4.71 0.66
C VAL A 93 14.42 5.02 -0.22
N ILE A 94 13.31 4.33 0.04
CA ILE A 94 12.03 4.58 -0.63
C ILE A 94 11.34 5.75 0.07
N THR A 95 10.85 6.69 -0.72
CA THR A 95 9.99 7.79 -0.27
C THR A 95 8.73 7.82 -1.12
N GLY A 96 7.66 8.42 -0.61
CA GLY A 96 6.37 8.49 -1.30
C GLY A 96 5.52 7.23 -1.16
N GLN A 97 4.45 7.15 -1.96
CA GLN A 97 3.42 6.11 -1.89
C GLN A 97 3.09 5.58 -3.30
N PRO A 98 2.75 4.28 -3.44
CA PRO A 98 2.33 3.72 -4.71
C PRO A 98 1.00 4.33 -5.18
N ALA A 99 0.68 4.13 -6.45
CA ALA A 99 -0.62 4.56 -6.98
C ALA A 99 -1.76 3.78 -6.29
N VAL A 100 -2.80 4.49 -5.87
CA VAL A 100 -3.97 3.90 -5.20
C VAL A 100 -5.26 4.39 -5.87
N GLU A 101 -6.10 3.45 -6.26
CA GLU A 101 -7.50 3.69 -6.64
C GLU A 101 -8.40 3.11 -5.55
N MET A 102 -9.26 3.94 -4.99
CA MET A 102 -10.20 3.57 -3.93
C MET A 102 -11.63 3.73 -4.42
N ASP A 103 -12.45 2.70 -4.21
CA ASP A 103 -13.88 2.72 -4.39
C ASP A 103 -14.58 2.39 -3.07
N ALA A 104 -15.32 3.35 -2.51
CA ALA A 104 -16.06 3.21 -1.28
C ALA A 104 -17.57 3.40 -1.53
N LYS A 105 -18.41 2.54 -0.93
CA LYS A 105 -19.87 2.65 -1.01
C LYS A 105 -20.51 2.70 0.37
N ASN A 106 -21.59 3.47 0.45
CA ASN A 106 -22.41 3.67 1.66
C ASN A 106 -21.58 4.07 2.89
N ILE A 107 -20.71 5.05 2.75
CA ILE A 107 -19.93 5.59 3.85
C ILE A 107 -20.88 6.27 4.83
N SER A 108 -20.82 5.90 6.10
CA SER A 108 -21.59 6.53 7.16
C SER A 108 -20.66 7.21 8.16
N VAL A 109 -20.99 8.44 8.52
CA VAL A 109 -20.22 9.24 9.47
C VAL A 109 -21.08 9.46 10.72
N SER A 110 -20.60 8.99 11.86
CA SER A 110 -21.28 9.13 13.16
C SER A 110 -20.31 9.66 14.20
N GLY A 111 -20.34 10.99 14.41
CA GLY A 111 -19.34 11.63 15.26
C GLY A 111 -17.98 11.66 14.55
N GLU A 112 -16.96 11.09 15.20
CA GLU A 112 -15.59 10.98 14.67
C GLU A 112 -15.36 9.67 13.91
N SER A 113 -16.24 8.67 14.10
CA SER A 113 -16.09 7.36 13.45
C SER A 113 -16.71 7.31 12.06
N MET A 114 -15.99 6.67 11.14
CA MET A 114 -16.39 6.45 9.76
C MET A 114 -16.49 4.95 9.46
N LEU A 115 -17.67 4.50 9.07
CA LEU A 115 -17.91 3.13 8.65
C LEU A 115 -18.18 3.06 7.15
N ILE A 116 -17.46 2.20 6.43
CA ILE A 116 -17.61 1.94 5.00
C ILE A 116 -18.21 0.55 4.80
N ASP A 117 -19.42 0.48 4.23
CA ASP A 117 -20.08 -0.83 4.04
C ASP A 117 -19.34 -1.71 3.02
N ASP A 118 -18.77 -1.11 1.96
CA ASP A 118 -18.04 -1.80 0.89
C ASP A 118 -16.87 -0.92 0.44
N LEU A 119 -15.64 -1.42 0.62
CA LEU A 119 -14.39 -0.76 0.26
C LEU A 119 -13.63 -1.65 -0.71
N THR A 120 -13.23 -1.11 -1.85
CA THR A 120 -12.28 -1.73 -2.78
C THR A 120 -11.07 -0.81 -2.91
N LEU A 121 -9.88 -1.37 -2.79
CA LEU A 121 -8.62 -0.67 -2.99
C LEU A 121 -7.84 -1.40 -4.08
N ASP A 122 -7.41 -0.67 -5.09
CA ASP A 122 -6.52 -1.14 -6.15
C ASP A 122 -5.20 -0.38 -5.99
N THR A 123 -4.11 -1.09 -5.68
CA THR A 123 -2.77 -0.51 -5.55
C THR A 123 -1.84 -1.14 -6.58
N THR A 124 -0.88 -0.37 -7.09
CA THR A 124 0.15 -0.89 -8.00
C THR A 124 1.52 -0.62 -7.40
N MET A 125 2.19 -1.68 -6.95
CA MET A 125 3.54 -1.61 -6.40
C MET A 125 4.54 -1.68 -7.54
N PRO A 126 5.31 -0.60 -7.77
CA PRO A 126 6.23 -0.55 -8.89
C PRO A 126 7.48 -1.40 -8.62
N PRO A 127 8.18 -1.87 -9.67
CA PRO A 127 9.32 -2.81 -9.53
C PRO A 127 10.42 -2.29 -8.60
N GLU A 128 10.72 -1.00 -8.65
CA GLU A 128 11.74 -0.36 -7.82
C GLU A 128 11.39 -0.37 -6.33
N MET A 129 10.10 -0.29 -5.98
CA MET A 129 9.65 -0.39 -4.60
C MET A 129 9.76 -1.83 -4.09
N LEU A 130 9.35 -2.81 -4.93
CA LEU A 130 9.49 -4.23 -4.60
C LEU A 130 10.96 -4.61 -4.40
N LEU A 131 11.84 -4.18 -5.32
CA LEU A 131 13.28 -4.39 -5.22
C LEU A 131 13.83 -3.82 -3.91
N ALA A 132 13.46 -2.58 -3.61
CA ALA A 132 13.99 -1.88 -2.46
C ALA A 132 13.51 -2.48 -1.13
N GLU A 133 12.26 -2.97 -1.07
CA GLU A 133 11.73 -3.68 0.11
C GLU A 133 12.44 -5.02 0.33
N LEU A 134 12.70 -5.76 -0.76
CA LEU A 134 13.47 -7.00 -0.68
C LEU A 134 14.90 -6.76 -0.20
N GLN A 135 15.58 -5.74 -0.74
CA GLN A 135 16.92 -5.35 -0.29
C GLN A 135 16.95 -4.89 1.17
N LYS A 136 15.91 -4.17 1.63
CA LYS A 136 15.75 -3.84 3.05
C LYS A 136 15.60 -5.09 3.92
N SER A 137 14.80 -6.05 3.49
CA SER A 137 14.60 -7.31 4.23
C SER A 137 15.89 -8.15 4.30
N GLU A 138 16.70 -8.17 3.24
CA GLU A 138 18.03 -8.80 3.20
C GLU A 138 18.99 -8.10 4.18
N ALA A 139 19.00 -6.76 4.19
CA ALA A 139 19.82 -5.98 5.10
C ALA A 139 19.41 -6.14 6.57
N ALA A 140 18.10 -6.22 6.86
CA ALA A 140 17.57 -6.45 8.20
C ALA A 140 17.83 -7.88 8.69
N GLY A 141 17.76 -8.88 7.81
CA GLY A 141 18.13 -10.27 8.12
C GLY A 141 19.63 -10.49 8.38
N GLY A 142 20.49 -9.56 7.93
CA GLY A 142 21.93 -9.56 8.19
C GLY A 142 22.37 -8.68 9.37
N ALA A 143 21.45 -7.90 9.96
CA ALA A 143 21.70 -6.99 11.05
C ALA A 143 20.94 -7.45 12.31
N GLU A 144 21.39 -8.53 12.93
CA GLU A 144 21.10 -8.75 14.34
C GLU A 144 21.69 -7.58 15.15
N ASP A 145 20.81 -6.88 15.87
CA ASP A 145 21.07 -5.78 16.80
C ASP A 145 22.34 -6.02 17.63
N GLY A 146 23.34 -5.19 17.37
CA GLY A 146 24.61 -5.13 18.10
C GLY A 146 24.81 -3.79 18.80
N GLU A 147 23.79 -3.25 19.48
CA GLU A 147 23.97 -2.16 20.45
C GLU A 147 23.79 -2.68 21.89
N ASP A 148 24.62 -3.65 22.25
CA ASP A 148 25.33 -3.70 23.53
C ASP A 148 26.34 -4.85 23.46
N GLY A 149 27.60 -4.57 23.76
CA GLY A 149 28.75 -5.47 23.52
C GLY A 149 28.75 -6.80 24.30
N GLU A 150 27.87 -7.72 23.93
CA GLU A 150 27.89 -9.11 24.35
C GLU A 150 27.71 -10.01 23.12
N GLN A 151 28.80 -10.68 22.76
CA GLN A 151 28.91 -11.63 21.67
C GLN A 151 27.71 -12.59 21.65
N ALA A 152 27.01 -12.66 20.52
CA ALA A 152 26.05 -13.72 20.21
C ALA A 152 26.77 -15.08 20.20
N GLN A 153 26.90 -15.68 21.39
CA GLN A 153 27.16 -17.09 21.57
C GLN A 153 25.83 -17.84 21.41
N ASN A 154 25.49 -18.17 20.16
CA ASN A 154 24.99 -19.49 19.75
C ASN A 154 24.29 -19.41 18.39
N SER A 155 25.09 -19.54 17.33
CA SER A 155 24.70 -20.37 16.19
C SER A 155 25.73 -21.49 16.14
N GLU A 156 25.36 -22.69 16.58
CA GLU A 156 26.25 -23.87 16.66
C GLU A 156 26.60 -24.48 15.29
N ASP A 157 26.20 -23.84 14.18
CA ASP A 157 26.66 -24.20 12.83
C ASP A 157 27.84 -23.32 12.41
N ASP A 158 29.02 -23.74 12.86
CA ASP A 158 30.34 -23.15 12.67
C ASP A 158 30.84 -23.30 11.20
N ASN A 159 30.04 -22.84 10.24
CA ASN A 159 30.41 -22.76 8.84
C ASN A 159 30.89 -21.33 8.53
N PRO A 160 32.19 -21.07 8.36
CA PRO A 160 32.72 -19.74 7.99
C PRO A 160 32.29 -19.28 6.58
N PHE A 161 31.43 -20.05 5.91
CA PHE A 161 30.82 -19.77 4.63
C PHE A 161 29.35 -19.28 4.75
N SER A 162 28.66 -19.44 5.87
CA SER A 162 27.24 -19.03 6.00
C SER A 162 27.08 -17.50 5.86
N GLY A 163 27.82 -16.72 6.65
CA GLY A 163 27.82 -15.25 6.51
C GLY A 163 28.38 -14.72 5.18
N ALA A 164 29.07 -15.56 4.40
CA ALA A 164 29.51 -15.21 3.04
C ALA A 164 28.48 -15.60 1.96
N LEU A 165 27.57 -16.52 2.27
CA LEU A 165 26.45 -16.93 1.41
C LEU A 165 25.26 -15.96 1.56
N ASP A 166 25.05 -15.40 2.75
CA ASP A 166 24.02 -14.37 2.99
C ASP A 166 24.31 -13.09 2.19
N ASN A 167 25.59 -12.74 2.01
CA ASN A 167 26.02 -11.65 1.14
C ASN A 167 26.04 -12.00 -0.36
N LEU A 168 25.81 -13.26 -0.73
CA LEU A 168 25.86 -13.73 -2.13
C LEU A 168 24.48 -13.74 -2.76
N ILE A 169 23.42 -14.03 -2.01
CA ILE A 169 22.04 -13.92 -2.48
C ILE A 169 21.63 -12.47 -2.27
N SER A 170 21.95 -11.62 -3.24
CA SER A 170 21.45 -10.24 -3.29
C SER A 170 20.54 -10.09 -4.49
N ILE A 171 19.37 -9.53 -4.27
CA ILE A 171 18.42 -9.23 -5.34
C ILE A 171 18.85 -7.91 -5.99
N THR A 172 19.20 -7.96 -7.28
CA THR A 172 19.76 -6.82 -8.02
C THR A 172 18.79 -6.17 -8.98
N ASP A 173 17.74 -6.88 -9.40
CA ASP A 173 16.72 -6.37 -10.32
C ASP A 173 15.39 -7.12 -10.16
N VAL A 174 14.30 -6.49 -10.61
CA VAL A 174 12.94 -7.08 -10.67
C VAL A 174 12.32 -6.78 -12.03
N ALA A 175 12.06 -7.82 -12.81
CA ALA A 175 11.41 -7.71 -14.10
C ALA A 175 9.95 -8.19 -14.06
N MET A 176 9.07 -7.41 -14.68
CA MET A 176 7.64 -7.71 -14.80
C MET A 176 7.36 -8.52 -16.07
N ASN A 177 6.99 -9.80 -15.94
CA ASN A 177 6.61 -10.65 -17.06
C ASN A 177 5.08 -10.83 -17.10
N THR A 178 4.41 -9.90 -17.78
CA THR A 178 2.95 -9.86 -17.91
C THR A 178 2.37 -11.03 -18.71
N GLY A 179 3.17 -11.64 -19.59
CA GLY A 179 2.74 -12.78 -20.42
C GLY A 179 2.58 -14.08 -19.63
N GLU A 180 3.41 -14.26 -18.61
CA GLU A 180 3.41 -15.44 -17.74
C GLU A 180 2.87 -15.14 -16.34
N ASN A 181 2.53 -13.87 -16.06
CA ASN A 181 2.16 -13.37 -14.73
C ASN A 181 3.26 -13.68 -13.70
N THR A 182 4.53 -13.47 -14.06
CA THR A 182 5.67 -13.71 -13.16
C THR A 182 6.42 -12.42 -12.81
N LEU A 183 6.90 -12.38 -11.57
CA LEU A 183 7.93 -11.47 -11.08
C LEU A 183 9.27 -12.18 -11.18
N ASP A 184 10.16 -11.68 -12.02
CA ASP A 184 11.47 -12.28 -12.27
C ASP A 184 12.54 -11.48 -11.52
N PHE A 185 13.03 -12.04 -10.41
CA PHE A 185 14.06 -11.44 -9.57
C PHE A 185 15.45 -11.87 -10.04
N GLU A 186 16.33 -10.91 -10.29
CA GLU A 186 17.74 -11.17 -10.63
C GLU A 186 18.57 -11.31 -9.35
N ILE A 187 19.37 -12.38 -9.27
CA ILE A 187 20.23 -12.67 -8.12
C ILE A 187 21.71 -12.50 -8.50
N SER A 188 22.46 -11.80 -7.65
CA SER A 188 23.91 -11.57 -7.74
C SER A 188 24.37 -10.95 -9.07
N GLY A 189 23.57 -10.07 -9.69
CA GLY A 189 23.93 -9.43 -10.96
C GLY A 189 23.83 -10.35 -12.19
N GLY A 190 22.80 -11.19 -12.23
CA GLY A 190 22.44 -11.99 -13.42
C GLY A 190 22.93 -13.43 -13.39
N LEU A 191 23.44 -13.90 -12.25
CA LEU A 191 23.93 -15.28 -12.12
C LEU A 191 22.79 -16.29 -12.02
N ALA A 192 21.64 -15.86 -11.49
CA ALA A 192 20.42 -16.64 -11.42
C ALA A 192 19.19 -15.73 -11.53
N THR A 193 18.09 -16.32 -11.96
CA THR A 193 16.76 -15.67 -11.99
C THR A 193 15.80 -16.53 -11.19
N LEU A 194 15.00 -15.85 -10.37
CA LEU A 194 13.95 -16.44 -9.55
C LEU A 194 12.60 -15.93 -10.06
N SER A 195 11.79 -16.81 -10.63
CA SER A 195 10.47 -16.43 -11.17
C SER A 195 9.36 -16.82 -10.20
N MET A 196 8.65 -15.83 -9.66
CA MET A 196 7.51 -16.00 -8.76
C MET A 196 6.19 -15.65 -9.45
N VAL A 197 5.16 -16.43 -9.21
CA VAL A 197 3.78 -16.17 -9.65
C VAL A 197 2.96 -15.75 -8.44
N PRO A 198 2.40 -14.53 -8.43
CA PRO A 198 1.42 -14.14 -7.43
C PRO A 198 0.10 -14.86 -7.69
N GLU A 199 -0.40 -15.54 -6.67
CA GLU A 199 -1.69 -16.23 -6.67
C GLU A 199 -2.52 -15.79 -5.46
N VAL A 200 -3.83 -15.69 -5.62
CA VAL A 200 -4.73 -15.37 -4.49
C VAL A 200 -5.44 -16.63 -4.06
N THR A 201 -5.17 -17.08 -2.84
CA THR A 201 -5.74 -18.31 -2.26
C THR A 201 -6.45 -17.96 -0.96
N GLU A 202 -7.71 -18.37 -0.82
CA GLU A 202 -8.51 -18.12 0.40
C GLU A 202 -8.61 -16.65 0.86
N GLY A 203 -8.37 -15.70 -0.05
CA GLY A 203 -8.44 -14.28 0.26
C GLY A 203 -7.13 -13.65 0.75
N THR A 204 -6.04 -14.42 0.74
CA THR A 204 -4.68 -13.96 1.00
C THR A 204 -3.85 -13.99 -0.27
N LEU A 205 -2.77 -13.20 -0.30
CA LEU A 205 -1.76 -13.32 -1.33
C LEU A 205 -0.87 -14.53 -1.03
N SER A 206 -0.58 -15.32 -2.04
CA SER A 206 0.41 -16.40 -2.03
C SER A 206 1.39 -16.22 -3.18
N MET A 207 2.64 -16.58 -2.97
CA MET A 207 3.70 -16.46 -3.98
C MET A 207 4.26 -17.84 -4.28
N SER A 208 3.96 -18.35 -5.47
CA SER A 208 4.42 -19.66 -5.91
C SER A 208 5.63 -19.54 -6.84
N LEU A 209 6.57 -20.48 -6.75
CA LEU A 209 7.73 -20.51 -7.64
C LEU A 209 7.42 -21.27 -8.91
N SER A 210 7.61 -20.61 -10.06
CA SER A 210 7.43 -21.25 -11.37
C SER A 210 8.67 -22.05 -11.77
N ASP A 211 9.85 -21.43 -11.66
CA ASP A 211 11.13 -22.03 -12.04
C ASP A 211 12.27 -21.40 -11.23
N VAL A 212 13.15 -22.23 -10.66
CA VAL A 212 14.39 -21.77 -10.04
C VAL A 212 15.57 -22.50 -10.66
N LYS A 213 16.40 -21.78 -11.41
CA LYS A 213 17.63 -22.32 -12.00
C LYS A 213 18.83 -21.62 -11.40
N ILE A 214 19.30 -22.14 -10.26
CA ILE A 214 20.56 -21.70 -9.66
C ILE A 214 21.65 -22.66 -10.12
N PHE A 215 22.49 -22.24 -11.07
CA PHE A 215 23.60 -23.02 -11.60
C PHE A 215 23.25 -24.44 -12.13
N GLY A 216 22.04 -24.64 -12.66
CA GLY A 216 21.57 -25.94 -13.15
C GLY A 216 21.16 -26.93 -12.05
N MET A 217 21.05 -26.47 -10.80
CA MET A 217 20.51 -27.21 -9.66
C MET A 217 19.21 -26.55 -9.19
N SER A 218 18.27 -27.38 -8.73
CA SER A 218 17.02 -26.92 -8.12
C SER A 218 17.31 -26.26 -6.77
N LEU A 219 16.69 -25.11 -6.48
CA LEU A 219 16.71 -24.51 -5.15
C LEU A 219 16.16 -25.52 -4.11
N PRO A 220 16.78 -25.66 -2.92
CA PRO A 220 16.22 -26.46 -1.85
C PRO A 220 14.82 -25.96 -1.48
N GLN A 221 13.84 -26.86 -1.37
CA GLN A 221 12.45 -26.51 -1.07
C GLN A 221 12.30 -25.69 0.22
N SER A 222 13.14 -25.94 1.22
CA SER A 222 13.10 -25.20 2.49
C SER A 222 13.39 -23.69 2.35
N VAL A 223 14.21 -23.29 1.38
CA VAL A 223 14.53 -21.86 1.16
C VAL A 223 13.40 -21.18 0.42
N ALA A 224 12.83 -21.86 -0.58
CA ALA A 224 11.64 -21.42 -1.28
C ALA A 224 10.46 -21.17 -0.31
N GLU A 225 10.17 -22.16 0.54
CA GLU A 225 9.08 -22.08 1.52
C GLU A 225 9.27 -20.90 2.49
N SER A 226 10.49 -20.69 3.01
CA SER A 226 10.77 -19.57 3.92
C SER A 226 10.55 -18.20 3.29
N LEU A 227 10.92 -18.01 2.01
CA LEU A 227 10.73 -16.74 1.30
C LEU A 227 9.25 -16.48 1.00
N SER A 228 8.54 -17.53 0.58
CA SER A 228 7.09 -17.46 0.39
C SER A 228 6.39 -17.11 1.70
N ASP A 229 6.66 -17.83 2.80
CA ASP A 229 6.03 -17.61 4.10
C ASP A 229 6.26 -16.17 4.62
N GLN A 230 7.45 -15.61 4.41
CA GLN A 230 7.78 -14.25 4.83
C GLN A 230 7.00 -13.19 4.02
N LEU A 231 7.01 -13.31 2.69
CA LEU A 231 6.30 -12.36 1.81
C LEU A 231 4.78 -12.45 1.99
N GLU A 232 4.26 -13.66 2.19
CA GLU A 232 2.86 -13.89 2.54
C GLU A 232 2.51 -13.25 3.89
N SER A 233 3.36 -13.41 4.90
CA SER A 233 3.11 -12.82 6.23
C SER A 233 3.05 -11.29 6.17
N THR A 234 4.02 -10.65 5.50
CA THR A 234 4.06 -9.18 5.37
C THR A 234 2.81 -8.62 4.71
N VAL A 235 2.37 -9.20 3.59
CA VAL A 235 1.20 -8.69 2.86
C VAL A 235 -0.10 -8.99 3.59
N ASN A 236 -0.21 -10.15 4.25
CA ASN A 236 -1.42 -10.54 4.95
C ASN A 236 -1.58 -9.80 6.29
N GLU A 237 -0.49 -9.46 6.97
CA GLU A 237 -0.52 -8.58 8.15
C GLU A 237 -0.91 -7.14 7.77
N ALA A 238 -0.37 -6.63 6.65
CA ALA A 238 -0.77 -5.35 6.08
C ALA A 238 -2.25 -5.30 5.64
N SER A 239 -2.92 -6.46 5.52
CA SER A 239 -4.30 -6.57 5.05
C SER A 239 -5.25 -7.27 6.03
N GLU A 240 -4.99 -7.26 7.34
CA GLU A 240 -5.81 -7.95 8.36
C GLU A 240 -7.33 -7.66 8.26
N GLU A 241 -7.72 -6.44 7.89
CA GLU A 241 -9.13 -6.03 7.77
C GLU A 241 -9.71 -6.20 6.35
N LEU A 242 -8.86 -6.53 5.38
CA LEU A 242 -9.19 -6.58 3.96
C LEU A 242 -8.92 -7.97 3.39
N THR A 243 -9.61 -8.32 2.32
CA THR A 243 -9.39 -9.56 1.60
C THR A 243 -8.71 -9.26 0.28
N VAL A 244 -7.58 -9.90 0.00
CA VAL A 244 -6.95 -9.88 -1.32
C VAL A 244 -7.89 -10.58 -2.31
N LYS A 245 -8.29 -9.88 -3.38
CA LYS A 245 -9.18 -10.39 -4.43
C LYS A 245 -8.44 -10.79 -5.69
N SER A 246 -7.38 -10.06 -6.02
CA SER A 246 -6.52 -10.36 -7.16
C SER A 246 -5.12 -9.79 -6.94
N ALA A 247 -4.14 -10.46 -7.54
CA ALA A 247 -2.78 -9.98 -7.66
C ALA A 247 -2.32 -10.30 -9.09
N GLU A 248 -1.94 -9.27 -9.84
CA GLU A 248 -1.66 -9.35 -11.27
C GLU A 248 -0.37 -8.60 -11.57
N VAL A 249 0.53 -9.24 -12.33
CA VAL A 249 1.74 -8.59 -12.83
C VAL A 249 1.39 -7.77 -14.07
N THR A 250 1.63 -6.46 -13.98
CA THR A 250 1.39 -5.48 -15.05
C THR A 250 2.71 -4.85 -15.50
N GLU A 251 2.69 -4.09 -16.59
CA GLU A 251 3.88 -3.35 -17.05
C GLU A 251 4.35 -2.32 -16.02
N ASP A 252 3.41 -1.78 -15.23
CA ASP A 252 3.65 -0.74 -14.23
C ASP A 252 4.03 -1.32 -12.85
N GLY A 253 3.93 -2.65 -12.66
CA GLY A 253 4.24 -3.31 -11.40
C GLY A 253 3.26 -4.40 -10.99
N LEU A 254 3.34 -4.81 -9.72
CA LEU A 254 2.40 -5.76 -9.11
C LEU A 254 1.11 -5.02 -8.70
N LYS A 255 0.02 -5.26 -9.44
CA LYS A 255 -1.29 -4.72 -9.12
C LYS A 255 -2.02 -5.63 -8.15
N ILE A 256 -2.42 -5.11 -7.00
CA ILE A 256 -3.18 -5.83 -5.97
C ILE A 256 -4.53 -5.17 -5.79
N ARG A 257 -5.59 -5.99 -5.75
CA ARG A 257 -6.93 -5.54 -5.34
C ARG A 257 -7.27 -6.09 -3.97
N LEU A 258 -7.57 -5.21 -3.03
CA LEU A 258 -8.08 -5.50 -1.70
C LEU A 258 -9.57 -5.15 -1.64
N HIS A 259 -10.33 -5.90 -0.85
CA HIS A 259 -11.76 -5.63 -0.63
C HIS A 259 -12.15 -5.91 0.81
N GLY A 260 -12.88 -4.98 1.40
CA GLY A 260 -13.39 -5.05 2.76
C GLY A 260 -14.88 -4.75 2.83
N THR A 261 -15.53 -5.26 3.87
CA THR A 261 -16.94 -4.96 4.17
C THR A 261 -17.09 -4.51 5.60
N GLN A 262 -17.88 -3.46 5.82
CA GLN A 262 -18.11 -2.88 7.14
C GLN A 262 -16.80 -2.44 7.82
N ILE A 263 -15.95 -1.75 7.07
CA ILE A 263 -14.64 -1.31 7.53
C ILE A 263 -14.78 -0.04 8.34
N ASN A 264 -14.21 -0.05 9.54
CA ASN A 264 -14.08 1.14 10.37
C ASN A 264 -12.77 1.84 10.02
N MET A 265 -12.83 3.08 9.53
CA MET A 265 -11.63 3.82 9.16
C MET A 265 -10.70 4.08 10.35
N ASP A 266 -11.23 4.02 11.58
CA ASP A 266 -10.44 4.16 12.81
C ASP A 266 -9.54 2.93 13.08
N GLU A 267 -9.82 1.79 12.44
CA GLU A 267 -9.13 0.51 12.63
C GLU A 267 -8.12 0.23 11.50
N ILE A 268 -8.25 0.90 10.35
CA ILE A 268 -7.28 0.80 9.26
C ILE A 268 -6.05 1.66 9.57
N ASP A 269 -5.00 1.03 10.10
CA ASP A 269 -3.68 1.64 10.11
C ASP A 269 -3.06 1.59 8.70
N THR A 270 -3.34 2.62 7.90
CA THR A 270 -2.82 2.72 6.53
C THR A 270 -1.30 3.00 6.51
N SER A 271 -0.70 3.39 7.64
CA SER A 271 0.73 3.71 7.71
C SER A 271 1.63 2.47 7.71
N GLY A 272 1.13 1.34 8.24
CA GLY A 272 1.82 0.05 8.24
C GLY A 272 1.72 -0.73 6.93
N ALA A 273 0.64 -0.53 6.16
CA ALA A 273 0.31 -1.40 5.03
C ALA A 273 1.20 -1.23 3.78
N PHE A 274 1.86 -0.07 3.62
CA PHE A 274 2.61 0.25 2.39
C PHE A 274 3.99 0.89 2.63
N GLY A 275 4.61 0.64 3.78
CA GLY A 275 6.07 0.77 3.94
C GLY A 275 6.62 2.20 4.07
N THR A 276 5.87 3.12 4.69
CA THR A 276 6.44 4.39 5.16
C THR A 276 6.51 4.40 6.68
N GLU A 277 7.55 3.80 7.24
CA GLU A 277 8.10 4.28 8.50
C GLU A 277 8.57 5.72 8.29
N SER A 278 7.65 6.68 8.42
CA SER A 278 8.04 8.01 8.86
C SER A 278 8.63 7.81 10.24
N GLY A 279 9.96 7.83 10.33
CA GLY A 279 10.67 7.83 11.60
C GLY A 279 10.11 8.90 12.51
N SER A 280 9.21 8.50 13.41
CA SER A 280 8.73 9.36 14.48
C SER A 280 9.91 9.54 15.40
N GLY A 281 10.55 10.71 15.29
CA GLY A 281 11.63 11.10 16.18
C GLY A 281 11.23 10.79 17.62
N ALA A 282 12.13 10.07 18.30
CA ALA A 282 12.06 9.85 19.72
C ALA A 282 11.73 11.16 20.43
N ASP A 283 10.52 11.27 20.98
CA ASP A 283 10.21 12.24 22.02
C ASP A 283 10.98 11.79 23.27
N SER A 284 12.27 12.11 23.28
CA SER A 284 13.09 12.07 24.47
C SER A 284 12.55 13.15 25.40
N GLY A 285 11.52 12.81 26.18
CA GLY A 285 11.05 13.55 27.32
C GLY A 285 12.17 13.67 28.35
N ALA A 286 13.03 14.67 28.15
CA ALA A 286 14.02 15.11 29.11
C ALA A 286 13.28 15.69 30.32
N ASN A 287 13.00 14.85 31.32
CA ASN A 287 12.55 15.30 32.63
C ASN A 287 13.74 15.94 33.35
N SER A 288 14.02 17.21 33.02
CA SER A 288 14.88 18.08 33.81
C SER A 288 14.07 18.62 35.00
N GLU A 289 13.90 17.80 36.04
CA GLU A 289 13.61 18.31 37.37
C GLU A 289 14.94 18.54 38.09
N ASP A 290 15.38 19.79 37.96
CA ASP A 290 16.49 20.40 38.68
C ASP A 290 16.18 20.41 40.19
N GLN A 291 17.05 19.75 40.95
CA GLN A 291 17.19 19.98 42.39
C GLN A 291 17.92 21.30 42.59
N ALA A 292 17.26 22.32 43.15
CA ALA A 292 17.93 23.26 44.04
C ALA A 292 16.97 24.14 44.87
N ALA A 293 17.12 24.00 46.19
CA ALA A 293 16.85 24.98 47.26
C ALA A 293 15.42 25.17 47.76
#